data_AF-A0A7W0ZKW8-F1
#
_entry.id   AF-A0A7W0ZKW8-F1
#
_cell.length_a   1.000
_cell.length_b   1.000
_cell.length_c   1.000
_cell.angle_alpha   90.00
_cell.angle_beta   90.00
_cell.angle_gamma   90.00
#
_symmetry.space_group_name_H-M   'P 1'
#
loop_
_entity.id
_entity.type
_entity.pdbx_description
1 polymer ?
#
loop_
_entity_poly.entity_id
_entity_poly.type
_entity_poly.pdbx_seq_one_letter_code
_entity_poly.pdbx_strand_id
1 'polypeptide(L)'
;IWTGTHTYLEPDLFYISAELEARLDPQHRTTADLVIEVISPGSAIYDRNTKADTYGALGVRELWLVDETASTIEIRRQTGSGFDAGTIHTRGERIASTVFPAPVLTVEQLSHD
;
A
#
# COMPACT_ATOMS: atom_id res chain seq x y z
N ILE A 1 1.05 11.25 -1.57
CA ILE A 1 0.14 11.35 -0.41
C ILE A 1 0.70 12.37 0.57
N TRP A 2 0.02 13.48 0.76
CA TRP A 2 0.52 14.61 1.56
C TRP A 2 0.50 14.32 3.06
N THR A 3 1.60 14.63 3.75
CA THR A 3 1.76 14.48 5.21
C THR A 3 1.78 15.82 5.94
N GLY A 4 1.91 16.91 5.20
CA GLY A 4 1.89 18.29 5.67
C GLY A 4 1.89 19.26 4.49
N THR A 5 2.06 20.56 4.76
CA THR A 5 1.96 21.62 3.73
C THR A 5 2.98 21.49 2.60
N HIS A 6 4.17 20.95 2.88
CA HIS A 6 5.28 20.86 1.91
C HIS A 6 5.94 19.48 1.92
N THR A 7 5.26 18.47 2.44
CA THR A 7 5.82 17.13 2.60
C THR A 7 4.79 16.10 2.18
N TYR A 8 5.24 15.11 1.42
CA TYR A 8 4.43 14.01 0.94
C TYR A 8 5.26 12.73 0.88
N LEU A 9 4.58 11.59 0.95
CA LEU A 9 5.11 10.30 0.53
C LEU A 9 4.73 10.04 -0.94
N GLU A 10 5.66 9.50 -1.71
CA GLU A 10 5.46 9.07 -3.09
C GLU A 10 5.40 7.55 -3.13
N PRO A 11 4.21 6.94 -3.06
CA PRO A 11 4.07 5.50 -3.21
C PRO A 11 4.32 5.10 -4.66
N ASP A 12 4.81 3.87 -4.88
CA ASP A 12 5.01 3.33 -6.22
C ASP A 12 3.68 3.15 -6.96
N LEU A 13 2.65 2.68 -6.24
CA LEU A 13 1.28 2.65 -6.74
C LEU A 13 0.29 2.88 -5.59
N PHE A 14 -0.82 3.54 -5.91
CA PHE A 14 -1.91 3.71 -4.96
C PHE A 14 -3.26 3.69 -5.67
N TYR A 15 -4.30 3.38 -4.91
CA TYR A 15 -5.68 3.39 -5.37
C TYR A 15 -6.54 4.28 -4.48
N ILE A 16 -7.40 5.05 -5.12
CA ILE A 16 -8.45 5.85 -4.48
C ILE A 16 -9.75 5.55 -5.20
N SER A 17 -10.72 5.04 -4.44
CA SER A 17 -12.09 4.81 -4.87
C SER A 17 -12.80 6.13 -5.13
N ALA A 18 -13.82 6.11 -5.98
CA ALA A 18 -14.65 7.28 -6.25
C ALA A 18 -15.28 7.86 -4.96
N GLU A 19 -15.62 6.99 -3.99
CA GLU A 19 -16.16 7.41 -2.68
C GLU A 19 -15.13 8.17 -1.84
N LEU A 20 -13.88 7.71 -1.81
CA LEU A 20 -12.81 8.43 -1.12
C LEU A 20 -12.45 9.72 -1.87
N GLU A 21 -12.27 9.66 -3.20
CA GLU A 21 -11.92 10.82 -4.02
C GLU A 21 -12.92 11.97 -3.85
N ALA A 22 -14.23 11.67 -3.77
CA ALA A 22 -15.27 12.69 -3.55
C ALA A 22 -15.16 13.44 -2.21
N ARG A 23 -14.38 12.94 -1.25
CA ARG A 23 -14.15 13.54 0.07
C ARG A 23 -12.78 14.20 0.21
N LEU A 24 -11.88 13.98 -0.75
CA LEU A 24 -10.52 14.52 -0.71
C LEU A 24 -10.40 15.81 -1.51
N ASP A 25 -9.40 16.61 -1.16
CA ASP A 25 -8.91 17.67 -2.04
C ASP A 25 -8.15 17.02 -3.22
N PRO A 26 -8.59 17.20 -4.48
CA PRO A 26 -7.92 16.62 -5.65
C PRO A 26 -6.46 17.09 -5.81
N GLN A 27 -6.12 18.27 -5.28
CA GLN A 27 -4.76 18.83 -5.31
C GLN A 27 -3.92 18.32 -4.12
N HIS A 28 -4.57 18.03 -2.99
CA HIS A 28 -3.92 17.60 -1.76
C HIS A 28 -4.54 16.33 -1.17
N ARG A 29 -4.36 15.21 -1.88
CA ARG A 29 -4.74 13.88 -1.37
C ARG A 29 -3.89 13.52 -0.15
N THR A 30 -4.51 13.50 1.02
CA THR A 30 -3.88 13.19 2.31
C THR A 30 -3.94 11.71 2.68
N THR A 31 -4.64 10.89 1.91
CA THR A 31 -4.77 9.45 2.14
C THR A 31 -5.06 8.69 0.84
N ALA A 32 -5.11 7.37 0.92
CA ALA A 32 -5.50 6.47 -0.15
C ALA A 32 -6.19 5.23 0.41
N ASP A 33 -6.94 4.51 -0.42
CA ASP A 33 -7.57 3.26 0.02
C ASP A 33 -6.55 2.14 0.11
N LEU A 34 -5.69 2.02 -0.91
CA LEU A 34 -4.62 1.05 -0.99
C LEU A 34 -3.33 1.76 -1.39
N VAL A 35 -2.24 1.45 -0.71
CA VAL A 35 -0.87 1.80 -1.11
C VAL A 35 -0.09 0.52 -1.37
N ILE A 36 0.70 0.53 -2.45
CA ILE A 36 1.60 -0.56 -2.83
C ILE A 36 3.01 0.03 -2.93
N GLU A 37 3.96 -0.62 -2.25
CA GLU A 37 5.38 -0.28 -2.28
C GLU A 37 6.17 -1.50 -2.75
N VAL A 38 7.09 -1.31 -3.69
CA VAL A 38 8.05 -2.31 -4.13
C VAL A 38 9.30 -2.17 -3.27
N ILE A 39 9.55 -3.14 -2.40
CA ILE A 39 10.68 -3.09 -1.48
C ILE A 39 11.93 -3.60 -2.18
N SER A 40 12.97 -2.77 -2.19
CA SER A 40 14.28 -3.19 -2.71
C SER A 40 15.05 -4.03 -1.68
N PRO A 41 15.93 -4.96 -2.11
CA PRO A 41 16.74 -5.78 -1.20
C PRO A 41 17.62 -4.98 -0.23
N GLY A 42 17.93 -3.71 -0.55
CA GLY A 42 18.72 -2.80 0.28
C GLY A 42 17.93 -1.82 1.13
N SER A 43 16.59 -1.78 1.00
CA SER A 43 15.77 -0.90 1.84
C SER A 43 15.84 -1.36 3.30
N ALA A 44 16.29 -0.47 4.19
CA ALA A 44 16.39 -0.78 5.61
C ALA A 44 15.00 -1.10 6.17
N ILE A 45 14.90 -2.12 7.03
CA ILE A 45 13.66 -2.46 7.77
C ILE A 45 13.07 -1.21 8.46
N TYR A 46 13.94 -0.32 8.94
CA TYR A 46 13.56 0.95 9.53
C TYR A 46 12.77 1.85 8.56
N ASP A 47 13.18 1.95 7.30
CA ASP A 47 12.49 2.75 6.28
C ASP A 47 11.10 2.18 5.99
N ARG A 48 11.01 0.86 5.85
CA ARG A 48 9.73 0.14 5.64
C ARG A 48 8.74 0.40 6.78
N ASN A 49 9.20 0.31 8.02
CA ASN A 49 8.36 0.54 9.19
C ASN A 49 7.96 2.02 9.32
N THR A 50 8.90 2.94 9.09
CA THR A 50 8.61 4.38 9.16
C THR A 50 7.56 4.79 8.14
N LYS A 51 7.65 4.29 6.89
CA LYS A 51 6.63 4.50 5.87
C LYS A 51 5.29 3.86 6.27
N ALA A 52 5.30 2.63 6.76
CA ALA A 52 4.09 1.94 7.19
C ALA A 52 3.36 2.69 8.33
N ASP A 53 4.10 3.15 9.35
CA ASP A 53 3.52 3.94 10.45
C ASP A 53 2.89 5.23 9.92
N THR A 54 3.57 5.90 8.97
CA THR A 54 3.06 7.13 8.36
C THR A 54 1.79 6.87 7.54
N TYR A 55 1.77 5.85 6.69
CA TYR A 55 0.58 5.48 5.93
C TYR A 55 -0.60 5.11 6.83
N GLY A 56 -0.36 4.35 7.91
CA GLY A 56 -1.38 3.99 8.89
C GLY A 56 -1.96 5.23 9.58
N ALA A 57 -1.11 6.17 9.98
CA ALA A 57 -1.52 7.43 10.60
C ALA A 57 -2.32 8.34 9.64
N LEU A 58 -2.03 8.26 8.34
CA LEU A 58 -2.77 8.95 7.28
C LEU A 58 -4.10 8.26 6.92
N GLY A 59 -4.42 7.11 7.52
CA GLY A 59 -5.68 6.42 7.30
C GLY A 59 -5.71 5.54 6.05
N VAL A 60 -4.54 5.15 5.54
CA VAL A 60 -4.47 4.19 4.43
C VAL A 60 -5.03 2.85 4.90
N ARG A 61 -6.00 2.30 4.15
CA ARG A 61 -6.80 1.15 4.60
C ARG A 61 -6.09 -0.21 4.37
N GLU A 62 -5.33 -0.32 3.28
CA GLU A 62 -4.46 -1.45 3.00
C GLU A 62 -3.06 -0.99 2.54
N LEU A 63 -2.02 -1.65 3.04
CA LEU A 63 -0.64 -1.49 2.59
C LEU A 63 -0.13 -2.83 2.07
N TRP A 64 0.34 -2.85 0.83
CA TRP A 64 0.97 -4.02 0.22
C TRP A 64 2.45 -3.76 0.03
N LEU A 65 3.29 -4.64 0.56
CA LEU A 65 4.74 -4.59 0.38
C LEU A 65 5.15 -5.72 -0.56
N VAL A 66 5.64 -5.37 -1.75
CA VAL A 66 6.01 -6.30 -2.81
C VAL A 66 7.53 -6.53 -2.74
N ASP A 67 7.95 -7.75 -2.44
CA ASP A 67 9.35 -8.18 -2.55
C ASP A 67 9.52 -8.99 -3.83
N GLU A 68 10.08 -8.37 -4.86
CA GLU A 68 10.29 -9.02 -6.16
C GLU A 68 11.36 -10.13 -6.07
N THR A 69 12.37 -9.96 -5.21
CA THR A 69 13.46 -10.92 -5.04
C THR A 69 12.96 -12.19 -4.37
N ALA A 70 12.15 -12.05 -3.33
CA ALA A 70 11.51 -13.18 -2.65
C ALA A 70 10.25 -13.69 -3.39
N SER A 71 9.75 -12.93 -4.37
CA SER A 71 8.45 -13.19 -5.02
C SER A 71 7.30 -13.31 -4.02
N THR A 72 7.23 -12.36 -3.07
CA THR A 72 6.21 -12.32 -2.02
C THR A 72 5.51 -10.98 -1.95
N ILE A 73 4.26 -10.99 -1.47
CA ILE A 73 3.50 -9.78 -1.13
C ILE A 73 3.06 -9.88 0.32
N GLU A 74 3.48 -8.93 1.15
CA GLU A 74 2.94 -8.78 2.50
C GLU A 74 1.75 -7.79 2.45
N ILE A 75 0.57 -8.26 2.84
CA ILE A 75 -0.64 -7.42 2.92
C ILE A 75 -0.91 -7.08 4.37
N ARG A 76 -0.91 -5.79 4.70
CA ARG A 76 -1.30 -5.29 6.02
C ARG A 76 -2.59 -4.49 5.93
N ARG A 77 -3.48 -4.68 6.90
CA ARG A 77 -4.78 -4.00 6.96
C ARG A 77 -4.85 -3.06 8.14
N GLN A 78 -5.50 -1.91 7.94
CA GLN A 78 -5.52 -0.87 8.94
C GLN A 78 -6.25 -1.33 10.21
N THR A 79 -5.63 -1.04 11.36
CA THR A 79 -6.24 -1.19 12.69
C THR A 79 -6.03 0.11 13.47
N GLY A 80 -7.10 0.89 13.66
CA GLY A 80 -7.00 2.22 14.26
C GLY A 80 -6.11 3.15 13.43
N SER A 81 -4.99 3.62 13.99
CA SER A 81 -4.02 4.50 13.33
C SER A 81 -2.78 3.77 12.79
N GLY A 82 -2.78 2.45 12.78
CA GLY A 82 -1.67 1.62 12.30
C GLY A 82 -2.16 0.47 11.44
N PHE A 83 -1.33 -0.55 11.27
CA PHE A 83 -1.66 -1.76 10.54
C PHE A 83 -1.61 -2.99 11.43
N ASP A 84 -2.29 -4.07 11.04
CA ASP A 84 -2.08 -5.39 11.61
C ASP A 84 -0.68 -5.95 11.32
N ALA A 85 -0.40 -7.15 11.82
CA ALA A 85 0.90 -7.80 11.67
C ALA A 85 1.24 -8.20 10.21
N GLY A 86 0.31 -8.04 9.27
CA GLY A 86 0.48 -8.46 7.89
C GLY A 86 0.26 -9.96 7.68
N THR A 87 -0.07 -10.31 6.45
CA THR A 87 -0.05 -11.70 5.94
C THR A 87 0.85 -11.75 4.71
N ILE A 88 1.83 -12.64 4.72
CA ILE A 88 2.72 -12.86 3.58
C ILE A 88 2.07 -13.88 2.64
N HIS A 89 1.98 -13.49 1.38
CA HIS A 89 1.56 -14.33 0.28
C HIS A 89 2.75 -14.62 -0.65
N THR A 90 2.80 -15.83 -1.15
CA THR A 90 3.85 -16.38 -2.01
C THR A 90 3.31 -16.66 -3.41
N ARG A 91 4.22 -16.97 -4.34
CA ARG A 91 3.88 -17.26 -5.74
C ARG A 91 2.79 -18.35 -5.85
N GLY A 92 1.73 -18.04 -6.61
CA GLY A 92 0.61 -18.94 -6.87
C GLY A 92 -0.55 -18.81 -5.88
N GLU A 93 -0.36 -18.10 -4.76
CA GLU A 93 -1.44 -17.79 -3.83
C GLU A 93 -2.32 -16.65 -4.38
N ARG A 94 -3.62 -16.76 -4.12
CA ARG A 94 -4.58 -15.73 -4.51
C ARG A 94 -4.65 -14.68 -3.42
N ILE A 95 -4.53 -13.43 -3.81
CA ILE A 95 -4.73 -12.28 -2.94
C ILE A 95 -6.06 -11.60 -3.28
N ALA A 96 -6.73 -11.11 -2.24
CA ALA A 96 -7.95 -10.33 -2.39
C ALA A 96 -7.84 -9.08 -1.51
N SER A 97 -7.93 -7.92 -2.16
CA SER A 97 -8.07 -6.65 -1.44
C SER A 97 -9.48 -6.54 -0.88
N THR A 98 -9.59 -5.99 0.33
CA THR A 98 -10.86 -5.62 0.94
C THR A 98 -11.34 -4.23 0.53
N VAL A 99 -10.49 -3.44 -0.14
CA VAL A 99 -10.74 -2.03 -0.48
C VAL A 99 -10.65 -1.73 -1.96
N PHE A 100 -9.93 -2.55 -2.73
CA PHE A 100 -9.86 -2.45 -4.18
C PHE A 100 -10.72 -3.56 -4.81
N PRO A 101 -11.82 -3.22 -5.49
CA PRO A 101 -12.69 -4.20 -6.13
C PRO A 101 -12.06 -4.66 -7.46
N ALA A 102 -11.04 -5.52 -7.38
CA ALA A 102 -10.62 -6.34 -8.52
C ALA A 102 -11.01 -7.80 -8.25
N PRO A 103 -11.75 -8.48 -9.14
CA PRO A 103 -12.22 -9.82 -8.84
C PRO A 103 -11.08 -10.84 -8.67
N VAL A 104 -9.93 -10.65 -9.34
CA VAL A 104 -8.67 -11.41 -9.15
C VAL A 104 -7.54 -10.64 -9.86
N LEU A 105 -6.39 -10.41 -9.20
CA LEU A 105 -5.13 -10.05 -9.88
C LEU A 105 -4.15 -11.22 -9.74
N THR A 106 -3.36 -11.53 -10.76
CA THR A 106 -2.24 -12.48 -10.66
C THR A 106 -0.92 -11.74 -10.47
N VAL A 107 0.07 -12.40 -9.86
CA VAL A 107 1.42 -11.82 -9.68
C VAL A 107 2.05 -11.47 -11.03
N GLU A 108 1.81 -12.27 -12.08
CA GLU A 108 2.28 -11.95 -13.44
C GLU A 108 1.73 -10.63 -13.98
N GLN A 109 0.55 -10.18 -13.53
CA GLN A 109 -0.04 -8.91 -13.97
C GLN A 109 0.56 -7.69 -13.26
N LEU A 110 1.39 -7.91 -12.22
CA LEU A 110 2.03 -6.85 -11.43
C LEU A 110 3.53 -6.74 -11.70
N SER A 111 4.13 -7.66 -12.47
CA SER A 111 5.54 -7.62 -12.89
C SER A 111 5.67 -7.14 -14.33
N HIS A 112 6.69 -6.31 -14.63
CA HIS A 112 7.12 -6.05 -16.01
C HIS A 112 8.19 -7.07 -16.44
N ASP A 113 8.13 -7.47 -17.72
CA ASP A 113 9.17 -8.28 -18.40
C ASP A 113 10.51 -7.52 -18.54
#